data_AF-K1YDN8-F1
#
_entry.id   AF-K1YDN8-F1
#
_cell.length_a   1.000
_cell.length_b   1.000
_cell.length_c   1.000
_cell.angle_alpha   90.00
_cell.angle_beta   90.00
_cell.angle_gamma   90.00
#
_symmetry.space_group_name_H-M   'P 1'
#
loop_
_entity.id
_entity.type
_entity.pdbx_description
1 polymer ?
#
loop_
_entity_poly.entity_id
_entity_poly.type
_entity_poly.pdbx_seq_one_letter_code
_entity_poly.pdbx_strand_id
1 'polypeptide(L)'
;MTFPLSLSFPSLVSADVCRFATVFSRALAEFLPCRAVELLGIPFTQNETLGLSPMFPGFVATLQVTGKPVVAREAEEYILCLPLWSGEVLFGAALLRGVDQELSGASKEWLLEQSILVSREFHYIKQGSLDPVTGLLNGFHLQSEIEILLSSSAPVMTGGPQERGG
;
A
#
# COMPACT_ATOMS: atom_id res chain seq x y z
N MET A 1 13.57 33.94 20.74
CA MET A 1 13.14 33.76 19.34
C MET A 1 12.48 32.40 19.24
N THR A 2 11.18 32.35 18.94
CA THR A 2 10.43 31.09 18.85
C THR A 2 10.49 30.62 17.41
N PHE A 3 11.09 29.45 17.17
CA PHE A 3 11.13 28.82 15.84
C PHE A 3 9.69 28.47 15.42
N PRO A 4 9.13 29.02 14.33
CA PRO A 4 7.71 28.87 14.00
C PRO A 4 7.48 27.66 13.09
N LEU A 5 8.12 26.52 13.40
CA LEU A 5 7.79 25.27 12.75
C LEU A 5 6.84 24.52 13.68
N SER A 6 5.54 24.74 13.51
CA SER A 6 4.56 23.74 13.95
C SER A 6 4.81 22.49 13.12
N LEU A 7 5.62 21.57 13.64
CA LEU A 7 5.84 20.22 13.07
C LEU A 7 4.62 19.32 13.35
N SER A 8 3.41 19.89 13.28
CA SER A 8 2.15 19.20 13.43
C SER A 8 1.83 18.51 12.11
N PHE A 9 2.53 17.43 11.81
CA PHE A 9 2.26 16.69 10.60
C PHE A 9 0.94 15.92 10.76
N PRO A 10 0.09 15.93 9.73
CA PRO A 10 -1.18 15.22 9.79
C PRO A 10 -0.93 13.71 9.88
N SER A 11 -1.60 13.07 10.84
CA SER A 11 -1.67 11.62 10.99
C SER A 11 -2.02 10.92 9.68
N LEU A 12 -1.64 9.65 9.54
CA LEU A 12 -2.03 8.85 8.38
C LEU A 12 -3.54 8.59 8.43
N VAL A 13 -4.20 8.81 7.31
CA VAL A 13 -5.62 8.56 7.12
C VAL A 13 -5.81 7.62 5.93
N SER A 14 -6.97 7.00 5.84
CA SER A 14 -7.31 6.07 4.75
C SER A 14 -7.10 6.65 3.35
N ALA A 15 -7.42 7.93 3.14
CA ALA A 15 -7.21 8.60 1.85
C ALA A 15 -5.72 8.66 1.43
N ASP A 16 -4.78 8.57 2.38
CA ASP A 16 -3.36 8.54 2.08
C ASP A 16 -2.95 7.22 1.42
N VAL A 17 -3.66 6.11 1.68
CA VAL A 17 -3.40 4.82 1.04
C VAL A 17 -3.51 4.95 -0.47
N CYS A 18 -4.58 5.56 -0.96
CA CYS A 18 -4.78 5.76 -2.40
C CYS A 18 -3.83 6.82 -2.95
N ARG A 19 -3.61 7.92 -2.21
CA ARG A 19 -2.78 9.04 -2.65
C ARG A 19 -1.30 8.70 -2.79
N PHE A 20 -0.80 7.81 -1.94
CA PHE A 20 0.60 7.40 -1.92
C PHE A 20 0.78 5.92 -2.30
N ALA A 21 -0.21 5.32 -2.96
CA ALA A 21 -0.26 3.87 -3.19
C ALA A 21 1.02 3.35 -3.85
N THR A 22 1.55 4.09 -4.84
CA THR A 22 2.78 3.70 -5.55
C THR A 22 4.01 3.74 -4.66
N VAL A 23 4.18 4.82 -3.90
CA VAL A 23 5.36 4.99 -3.04
C VAL A 23 5.31 4.03 -1.85
N PHE A 24 4.14 3.87 -1.25
CA PHE A 24 3.92 2.94 -0.13
C PHE A 24 4.07 1.49 -0.56
N SER A 25 3.55 1.09 -1.73
CA SER A 25 3.70 -0.28 -2.23
C SER A 25 5.15 -0.60 -2.56
N ARG A 26 5.90 0.35 -3.13
CA ARG A 26 7.34 0.20 -3.36
C ARG A 26 8.12 0.04 -2.06
N ALA A 27 7.87 0.91 -1.08
CA ALA A 27 8.51 0.83 0.22
C ALA A 27 8.22 -0.52 0.92
N LEU A 28 6.99 -1.02 0.82
CA LEU A 28 6.61 -2.33 1.33
C LEU A 28 7.33 -3.49 0.64
N ALA A 29 7.43 -3.46 -0.68
CA ALA A 29 8.13 -4.48 -1.45
C ALA A 29 9.64 -4.50 -1.17
N GLU A 30 10.22 -3.35 -0.80
CA GLU A 30 11.61 -3.25 -0.33
C GLU A 30 11.78 -3.77 1.10
N PHE A 31 10.79 -3.57 1.98
CA PHE A 31 10.82 -4.01 3.37
C PHE A 31 10.55 -5.50 3.54
N LEU A 32 9.62 -6.06 2.75
CA LEU A 32 9.14 -7.42 2.89
C LEU A 32 9.20 -8.14 1.55
N PRO A 33 9.91 -9.30 1.47
CA PRO A 33 10.02 -10.05 0.24
C PRO A 33 8.64 -10.58 -0.17
N CYS A 34 8.14 -10.04 -1.27
CA CYS A 34 6.86 -10.41 -1.86
C CYS A 34 6.87 -10.13 -3.36
N ARG A 35 5.94 -10.76 -4.08
CA ARG A 35 5.80 -10.60 -5.53
C ARG A 35 4.95 -9.38 -5.90
N ALA A 36 3.89 -9.13 -5.13
CA ALA A 36 2.97 -8.04 -5.37
C ALA A 36 2.43 -7.48 -4.05
N VAL A 37 2.19 -6.17 -4.04
CA VAL A 37 1.63 -5.43 -2.91
C VAL A 37 0.39 -4.68 -3.37
N GLU A 38 -0.71 -4.87 -2.65
CA GLU A 38 -1.96 -4.14 -2.81
C GLU A 38 -2.27 -3.42 -1.50
N LEU A 39 -2.60 -2.13 -1.59
CA LEU A 39 -2.85 -1.25 -0.45
C LEU A 39 -4.30 -0.84 -0.41
N LEU A 40 -4.89 -0.87 0.77
CA LEU A 40 -6.33 -0.69 0.93
C LEU A 40 -6.64 0.22 2.11
N GLY A 41 -7.43 1.26 1.85
CA GLY A 41 -7.90 2.21 2.86
C GLY A 41 -9.13 1.70 3.60
N ILE A 42 -9.31 2.13 4.85
CA ILE A 42 -10.53 1.87 5.64
C ILE A 42 -11.48 3.08 5.59
N PRO A 43 -12.79 2.92 5.34
CA PRO A 43 -13.48 1.67 5.05
C PRO A 43 -13.21 1.17 3.62
N PHE A 44 -13.08 -0.15 3.47
CA PHE A 44 -12.84 -0.80 2.19
C PHE A 44 -14.01 -0.55 1.25
N THR A 45 -13.78 0.09 0.11
CA THR A 45 -14.82 0.27 -0.89
C THR A 45 -14.92 -0.97 -1.76
N GLN A 46 -16.14 -1.38 -2.13
CA GLN A 46 -16.35 -2.60 -2.94
C GLN A 46 -15.55 -2.56 -4.25
N ASN A 47 -15.30 -1.39 -4.81
CA ASN A 47 -14.50 -1.21 -6.02
C ASN A 47 -13.03 -1.58 -5.84
N GLU A 48 -12.44 -1.32 -4.68
CA GLU A 48 -11.05 -1.72 -4.36
C GLU A 48 -10.91 -3.23 -4.13
N THR A 49 -12.04 -3.92 -3.92
CA THR A 49 -12.10 -5.38 -3.75
C THR A 49 -12.38 -6.18 -5.01
N LEU A 50 -12.71 -5.50 -6.12
CA LEU A 50 -12.93 -6.15 -7.43
C LEU A 50 -11.60 -6.67 -7.99
N GLY A 51 -11.42 -7.98 -7.94
CA GLY A 51 -10.18 -8.66 -8.35
C GLY A 51 -9.31 -9.15 -7.19
N LEU A 52 -9.71 -8.87 -5.94
CA LEU A 52 -9.09 -9.46 -4.76
C LEU A 52 -9.51 -10.92 -4.57
N SER A 53 -8.70 -11.66 -3.81
CA SER A 53 -8.97 -13.05 -3.42
C SER A 53 -10.39 -13.21 -2.82
N PRO A 54 -11.12 -14.30 -3.10
CA PRO A 54 -12.37 -14.61 -2.41
C PRO A 54 -12.24 -14.74 -0.88
N MET A 55 -11.04 -14.96 -0.34
CA MET A 55 -10.79 -14.99 1.11
C MET A 55 -10.63 -13.59 1.73
N PHE A 56 -10.48 -12.56 0.89
CA PHE A 56 -10.17 -11.20 1.30
C PHE A 56 -11.19 -10.57 2.28
N PRO A 57 -12.52 -10.73 2.10
CA PRO A 57 -13.49 -10.21 3.07
C PRO A 57 -13.28 -10.79 4.48
N GLY A 58 -12.85 -12.07 4.57
CA GLY A 58 -12.54 -12.72 5.84
C GLY A 58 -11.27 -12.18 6.51
N PHE A 59 -10.24 -11.86 5.73
CA PHE A 59 -9.01 -11.24 6.26
C PHE A 59 -9.29 -9.85 6.82
N VAL A 60 -10.05 -9.05 6.08
CA VAL A 60 -10.47 -7.71 6.50
C VAL A 60 -11.27 -7.77 7.80
N ALA A 61 -12.27 -8.65 7.88
CA ALA A 61 -13.08 -8.77 9.09
C ALA A 61 -12.22 -9.18 10.30
N THR A 62 -11.28 -10.11 10.09
CA THR A 62 -10.35 -10.54 11.15
C THR A 62 -9.43 -9.40 11.56
N LEU A 63 -8.92 -8.62 10.62
CA LEU A 63 -8.07 -7.45 10.88
C LEU A 63 -8.80 -6.37 11.65
N GLN A 64 -10.04 -6.05 11.28
CA GLN A 64 -10.84 -5.05 11.96
C GLN A 64 -11.20 -5.45 13.40
N VAL A 65 -11.43 -6.74 13.64
CA VAL A 65 -11.79 -7.25 14.98
C VAL A 65 -10.55 -7.44 15.87
N THR A 66 -9.46 -7.96 15.32
CA THR A 66 -8.30 -8.40 16.12
C THR A 66 -7.12 -7.45 16.05
N GLY A 67 -7.03 -6.61 15.01
CA GLY A 67 -5.85 -5.81 14.72
C GLY A 67 -4.60 -6.64 14.40
N LYS A 68 -4.74 -7.94 14.11
CA LYS A 68 -3.60 -8.85 13.93
C LYS A 68 -3.35 -9.16 12.45
N PRO A 69 -2.07 -9.37 12.08
CA PRO A 69 -1.71 -9.93 10.78
C PRO A 69 -2.42 -11.26 10.51
N VAL A 70 -2.80 -11.47 9.25
CA VAL A 70 -3.42 -12.71 8.79
C VAL A 70 -2.58 -13.28 7.66
N VAL A 71 -2.17 -14.55 7.80
CA VAL A 71 -1.48 -15.30 6.75
C VAL A 71 -2.42 -16.39 6.28
N ALA A 72 -2.54 -16.56 4.98
CA ALA A 72 -3.28 -17.64 4.37
C ALA A 72 -2.54 -18.18 3.14
N ARG A 73 -2.88 -19.40 2.75
CA ARG A 73 -2.43 -19.99 1.50
C ARG A 73 -3.60 -19.98 0.52
N GLU A 74 -3.39 -19.37 -0.64
CA GLU A 74 -4.35 -19.38 -1.73
C GLU A 74 -3.71 -20.06 -2.95
N ALA A 75 -4.29 -21.16 -3.40
CA ALA A 75 -3.70 -22.03 -4.41
C ALA A 75 -2.23 -22.40 -4.06
N GLU A 76 -1.27 -21.90 -4.84
CA GLU A 76 0.16 -22.18 -4.68
C GLU A 76 0.98 -21.01 -4.11
N GLU A 77 0.32 -19.92 -3.67
CA GLU A 77 1.01 -18.76 -3.12
C GLU A 77 0.53 -18.43 -1.70
N TYR A 78 1.42 -17.87 -0.89
CA TYR A 78 1.07 -17.31 0.41
C TYR A 78 0.66 -15.86 0.27
N ILE A 79 -0.42 -15.52 0.96
CA ILE A 79 -0.97 -14.18 1.05
C ILE A 79 -0.88 -13.74 2.50
N LEU A 80 -0.25 -12.59 2.71
CA LEU A 80 -0.12 -11.94 4.01
C LEU A 80 -0.92 -10.63 3.98
N CYS A 81 -1.82 -10.47 4.95
CA CYS A 81 -2.54 -9.24 5.17
C CYS A 81 -2.01 -8.57 6.45
N LEU A 82 -1.36 -7.42 6.30
CA LEU A 82 -0.80 -6.63 7.39
C LEU A 82 -1.71 -5.45 7.71
N PRO A 83 -1.99 -5.19 9.01
CA PRO A 83 -2.63 -3.95 9.40
C PRO A 83 -1.71 -2.76 9.14
N LEU A 84 -2.27 -1.58 8.85
CA LEU A 84 -1.52 -0.33 8.77
C LEU A 84 -2.05 0.68 9.80
N TRP A 85 -1.15 1.19 10.63
CA TRP A 85 -1.47 1.93 11.85
C TRP A 85 -1.04 3.40 11.80
N SER A 86 -1.86 4.28 12.34
CA SER A 86 -1.51 5.66 12.65
C SER A 86 -1.67 5.88 14.14
N GLY A 87 -0.61 5.59 14.90
CA GLY A 87 -0.72 5.45 16.35
C GLY A 87 -1.60 4.24 16.67
N GLU A 88 -2.71 4.45 17.39
CA GLU A 88 -3.67 3.40 17.75
C GLU A 88 -4.79 3.21 16.71
N VAL A 89 -4.82 4.03 15.66
CA VAL A 89 -5.88 4.00 14.65
C VAL A 89 -5.45 3.14 13.47
N LEU A 90 -6.23 2.10 13.15
CA LEU A 90 -6.07 1.33 11.92
C LEU A 90 -6.61 2.17 10.75
N PHE A 91 -5.73 2.59 9.83
CA PHE A 91 -6.12 3.44 8.68
C PHE A 91 -6.20 2.66 7.36
N GLY A 92 -5.57 1.49 7.30
CA GLY A 92 -5.51 0.67 6.10
C GLY A 92 -5.04 -0.76 6.36
N ALA A 93 -4.91 -1.51 5.27
CA ALA A 93 -4.28 -2.82 5.24
C ALA A 93 -3.38 -2.95 4.01
N ALA A 94 -2.30 -3.71 4.15
CA ALA A 94 -1.43 -4.11 3.06
C ALA A 94 -1.60 -5.60 2.78
N LEU A 95 -1.93 -5.95 1.54
CA LEU A 95 -2.02 -7.30 1.06
C LEU A 95 -0.77 -7.62 0.25
N LEU A 96 0.04 -8.55 0.75
CA LEU A 96 1.25 -9.02 0.11
C LEU A 96 0.97 -10.41 -0.47
N ARG A 97 1.23 -10.59 -1.76
CA ARG A 97 1.06 -11.86 -2.48
C ARG A 97 2.40 -12.45 -2.89
N GLY A 98 2.46 -13.76 -3.04
CA GLY A 98 3.70 -14.47 -3.37
C GLY A 98 4.75 -14.27 -2.30
N VAL A 99 4.34 -14.35 -1.04
CA VAL A 99 5.20 -14.18 0.12
C VAL A 99 6.06 -15.42 0.32
N ASP A 100 7.33 -15.23 0.64
CA ASP A 100 8.27 -16.33 0.88
C ASP A 100 7.87 -17.22 2.06
N GLN A 101 8.33 -18.47 2.02
CA GLN A 101 7.98 -19.46 3.04
C GLN A 101 8.44 -19.04 4.45
N GLU A 102 9.58 -18.35 4.56
CA GLU A 102 10.08 -17.80 5.83
C GLU A 102 9.10 -16.79 6.46
N LEU A 103 8.60 -15.86 5.63
CA LEU A 103 7.67 -14.84 6.09
C LEU A 103 6.27 -15.44 6.38
N SER A 104 5.87 -16.48 5.64
CA SER A 104 4.63 -17.22 5.91
C SER A 104 4.66 -17.99 7.23
N GLY A 105 5.85 -18.41 7.69
CA GLY A 105 6.07 -19.12 8.95
C GLY A 105 6.38 -18.21 10.14
N ALA A 106 6.47 -16.90 9.92
CA ALA A 106 6.79 -15.94 10.96
C ALA A 106 5.70 -15.87 12.03
N SER A 107 6.09 -15.52 13.27
CA SER A 107 5.12 -15.34 14.35
C SER A 107 4.23 -14.12 14.09
N LYS A 108 3.00 -14.16 14.62
CA LYS A 108 2.05 -13.05 14.48
C LYS A 108 2.58 -11.77 15.16
N GLU A 109 3.32 -11.94 16.24
CA GLU A 109 3.95 -10.86 17.00
C GLU A 109 5.02 -10.17 16.16
N TRP A 110 5.89 -10.93 15.51
CA TRP A 110 6.92 -10.37 14.64
C TRP A 110 6.31 -9.67 13.41
N LEU A 111 5.29 -10.27 12.79
CA LEU A 111 4.56 -9.63 11.68
C LEU A 111 3.86 -8.33 12.11
N LEU A 112 3.36 -8.28 13.35
CA LEU A 112 2.76 -7.07 13.91
C LEU A 112 3.81 -5.99 14.14
N GLU A 113 5.00 -6.35 14.62
CA GLU A 113 6.13 -5.42 14.72
C GLU A 113 6.52 -4.86 13.34
N GLN A 114 6.59 -5.70 12.30
CA GLN A 114 6.85 -5.24 10.93
C GLN A 114 5.76 -4.29 10.43
N SER A 115 4.49 -4.63 10.67
CA SER A 115 3.36 -3.76 10.36
C SER A 115 3.49 -2.37 11.01
N ILE A 116 3.90 -2.31 12.28
CA ILE A 116 4.12 -1.04 13.00
C ILE A 116 5.31 -0.28 12.40
N LEU A 117 6.42 -0.96 12.07
CA LEU A 117 7.60 -0.32 11.48
C LEU A 117 7.29 0.27 10.09
N VAL A 118 6.65 -0.50 9.22
CA VAL A 118 6.21 -0.02 7.91
C VAL A 118 5.26 1.16 8.04
N SER A 119 4.33 1.09 9.01
CA SER A 119 3.39 2.19 9.24
C SER A 119 4.09 3.49 9.67
N ARG A 120 5.19 3.39 10.44
CA ARG A 120 6.05 4.55 10.76
C ARG A 120 6.77 5.07 9.53
N GLU A 121 7.27 4.18 8.69
CA GLU A 121 7.92 4.58 7.43
C GLU A 121 6.96 5.35 6.52
N PHE A 122 5.69 4.92 6.44
CA PHE A 122 4.66 5.64 5.69
C PHE A 122 4.42 7.05 6.24
N HIS A 123 4.58 7.23 7.55
CA HIS A 123 4.49 8.54 8.16
C HIS A 123 5.63 9.44 7.68
N TYR A 124 6.87 8.94 7.66
CA TYR A 124 8.02 9.68 7.15
C TYR A 124 7.91 9.97 5.64
N ILE A 125 7.46 9.00 4.85
CA ILE A 125 7.19 9.19 3.42
C ILE A 125 6.17 10.31 3.22
N LYS A 126 5.03 10.27 3.93
CA LYS A 126 4.01 11.32 3.86
C LYS A 126 4.60 12.69 4.24
N GLN A 127 5.34 12.78 5.34
CA GLN A 127 5.99 14.02 5.77
C GLN A 127 6.96 14.56 4.71
N GLY A 128 7.81 13.69 4.14
CA GLY A 128 8.76 14.04 3.09
C GLY A 128 8.12 14.32 1.74
N SER A 129 6.86 13.93 1.54
CA SER A 129 6.12 14.14 0.29
C SER A 129 5.29 15.42 0.28
N LEU A 130 5.07 16.03 1.44
CA LEU A 130 4.22 17.21 1.57
C LEU A 130 5.05 18.49 1.65
N ASP A 131 4.56 19.54 1.00
CA ASP A 131 5.05 20.90 1.21
C ASP A 131 4.52 21.41 2.58
N PRO A 132 5.40 21.87 3.48
CA PRO A 132 5.04 22.21 4.86
C PRO A 132 4.15 23.46 4.96
N VAL A 133 4.12 24.31 3.93
CA VAL A 133 3.33 25.56 3.93
C VAL A 133 1.90 25.29 3.44
N THR A 134 1.75 24.46 2.40
CA THR A 134 0.48 24.24 1.71
C THR A 134 -0.20 22.93 2.11
N GLY A 135 0.53 21.95 2.65
CA GLY A 135 0.03 20.60 2.90
C GLY A 135 -0.29 19.82 1.62
N LEU A 136 0.16 20.31 0.46
CA LEU A 136 0.03 19.65 -0.84
C LEU A 136 1.26 18.78 -1.13
N LEU A 137 1.19 17.94 -2.16
CA LEU A 137 2.38 17.21 -2.63
C LEU A 137 3.45 18.20 -3.07
N ASN A 138 4.69 17.96 -2.66
CA ASN A 138 5.81 18.73 -3.17
C ASN A 138 6.04 18.42 -4.66
N GLY A 139 6.78 19.31 -5.34
CA GLY A 139 6.98 19.23 -6.78
C GLY A 139 7.58 17.91 -7.25
N PHE A 140 8.48 17.31 -6.46
CA PHE A 140 9.12 16.03 -6.80
C PHE A 140 8.11 14.86 -6.82
N HIS A 141 7.27 14.75 -5.79
CA HIS A 141 6.27 13.69 -5.71
C HIS A 141 5.12 13.92 -6.69
N LEU A 142 4.72 15.19 -6.91
CA LEU A 142 3.74 15.53 -7.93
C LEU A 142 4.21 15.12 -9.33
N GLN A 143 5.48 15.41 -9.66
CA GLN A 143 6.06 15.01 -10.95
C GLN A 143 6.08 13.49 -11.10
N SER A 144 6.49 12.76 -10.06
CA SER A 144 6.52 11.30 -10.07
C SER A 144 5.13 10.70 -10.32
N GLU A 145 4.10 11.21 -9.66
CA GLU A 145 2.71 10.77 -9.87
C GLU A 145 2.22 11.07 -11.30
N ILE A 146 2.55 12.25 -11.85
CA ILE A 146 2.21 12.59 -13.23
C ILE A 146 2.90 11.62 -14.22
N GLU A 147 4.18 11.32 -14.04
CA GLU A 147 4.92 10.38 -14.89
C GLU A 147 4.30 8.97 -14.86
N ILE A 148 3.86 8.51 -13.70
CA ILE A 148 3.16 7.22 -13.55
C ILE A 148 1.82 7.23 -14.31
N LEU A 149 1.02 8.28 -14.16
CA LEU A 149 -0.27 8.41 -14.87
C LEU A 149 -0.09 8.46 -16.39
N LEU A 150 0.95 9.16 -16.86
CA LEU A 150 1.30 9.21 -18.29
C LEU A 150 1.77 7.84 -18.81
N SER A 151 2.51 7.09 -17.99
CA SER A 151 2.99 5.74 -18.35
C SER A 151 1.86 4.71 -18.35
N SER A 152 0.88 4.85 -17.45
CA SER A 152 -0.30 3.99 -17.34
C SER A 152 -1.35 4.26 -18.43
N SER A 153 -1.36 5.47 -19.00
CA SER A 153 -2.27 5.88 -20.08
C SER A 153 -1.73 5.65 -21.48
N ALA A 154 -0.51 5.08 -21.63
CA ALA A 154 0.01 4.71 -22.94
C ALA A 154 -0.86 3.59 -23.55
N PRO A 155 -1.55 3.83 -24.68
CA PRO A 155 -2.32 2.78 -25.32
C PRO A 155 -1.39 1.67 -25.78
N VAL A 156 -1.76 0.42 -25.47
CA VAL A 156 -1.21 -0.77 -26.13
C VAL A 156 -1.42 -0.56 -27.62
N MET A 157 -0.36 -0.18 -28.32
CA MET A 157 -0.31 -0.22 -29.78
C MET A 157 -0.34 -1.70 -30.15
N THR A 158 -1.56 -2.24 -30.29
CA THR A 158 -1.80 -3.51 -30.94
C THR A 158 -1.29 -3.38 -32.37
N GLY A 159 -0.07 -3.88 -32.60
CA GLY A 159 0.45 -4.12 -33.93
C GLY A 159 -0.54 -5.02 -34.67
N GLY A 160 -1.28 -4.44 -35.61
CA GLY A 160 -2.15 -5.19 -36.50
C GLY A 160 -1.30 -6.14 -37.35
N PRO A 161 -1.68 -7.43 -37.46
CA PRO A 161 -0.98 -8.37 -38.31
C PRO A 161 -1.14 -7.97 -39.78
N GLN A 162 0.00 -7.94 -40.45
CA GLN A 162 0.21 -7.86 -41.89
C GLN A 162 -0.72 -8.84 -42.62
N GLU A 163 -1.78 -8.33 -43.25
CA GLU A 163 -2.60 -9.11 -44.17
C GLU A 163 -1.75 -9.52 -45.38
N ARG A 164 -1.47 -10.83 -45.47
CA ARG A 164 -1.17 -11.49 -46.73
C ARG A 164 -2.44 -11.52 -47.57
N GLY A 165 -2.38 -10.99 -48.79
CA GLY A 165 -3.41 -11.22 -49.80
C GLY A 165 -3.05 -10.56 -51.13
N GLY A 166 -2.66 -11.39 -52.12
CA GLY A 166 -2.42 -10.99 -53.51
C GLY A 166 -1.23 -11.71 -54.13
#